data_AF-A0A1B8XSB6-F1
#
_entry.id   AF-A0A1B8XSB6-F1
#
_cell.length_a   1.000
_cell.length_b   1.000
_cell.length_c   1.000
_cell.angle_alpha   90.00
_cell.angle_beta   90.00
_cell.angle_gamma   90.00
#
_symmetry.space_group_name_H-M   'P 1'
#
loop_
_entity.id
_entity.type
_entity.pdbx_description
1 polymer ?
#
loop_
_entity_poly.entity_id
_entity_poly.type
_entity_poly.pdbx_seq_one_letter_code
_entity_poly.pdbx_strand_id
1 'polypeptide(L)'
;MRLIFPNAQRMNRGKHEVGALVQACRANDVTDLLIVHEHRGMPDGLIVCHLPFGPTAYFTLCNVVMRHDIPDLGTMSEAHPHLIFHNFSSRLGQRVADIMKYLFPVPKEESKRVITFANQDDYISFR
;
A
#
# COMPACT_ATOMS: atom_id res chain seq x y z
N MET A 1 6.72 1.24 4.54
CA MET A 1 5.28 1.53 4.30
C MET A 1 4.89 2.99 4.55
N ARG A 2 5.13 3.59 5.73
CA ARG A 2 4.73 5.01 5.99
C ARG A 2 5.25 6.01 4.95
N LEU A 3 6.49 5.87 4.50
CA LEU A 3 7.07 6.76 3.49
C LEU A 3 6.49 6.57 2.09
N ILE A 4 5.78 5.45 1.84
CA ILE A 4 5.21 5.12 0.53
C ILE A 4 3.84 5.79 0.40
N PHE A 5 2.95 5.54 1.36
CA PHE A 5 1.58 6.05 1.36
C PHE A 5 1.52 7.41 2.07
N PRO A 6 1.17 8.51 1.37
CA PRO A 6 0.96 9.80 2.02
C PRO A 6 -0.16 9.70 3.06
N ASN A 7 -0.09 10.53 4.10
CA ASN A 7 -1.07 10.58 5.20
C ASN A 7 -1.22 9.27 6.02
N ALA A 8 -0.38 8.26 5.78
CA ALA A 8 -0.44 7.02 6.54
C ALA A 8 0.16 7.19 7.95
N GLN A 9 -0.52 6.61 8.94
CA GLN A 9 -0.02 6.51 10.31
C GLN A 9 0.37 5.07 10.62
N ARG A 10 1.54 4.89 11.23
CA ARG A 10 1.99 3.57 11.70
C ARG A 10 1.43 3.35 13.10
N MET A 11 0.76 2.22 13.28
CA MET A 11 0.33 1.72 14.59
C MET A 11 0.91 0.32 14.82
N ASN A 12 1.42 0.06 16.01
CA ASN A 12 1.84 -1.28 16.39
C ASN A 12 0.60 -2.08 16.84
N ARG A 13 0.39 -3.27 16.25
CA ARG A 13 -0.80 -4.11 16.52
C ARG A 13 -0.88 -4.59 17.97
N GLY A 14 0.25 -4.95 18.59
CA GLY A 14 0.28 -5.51 19.95
C GLY A 14 -0.66 -6.70 20.12
N LYS A 15 -1.42 -6.72 21.23
CA LYS A 15 -2.42 -7.76 21.54
C LYS A 15 -3.83 -7.42 21.02
N HIS A 16 -3.98 -6.38 20.20
CA HIS A 16 -5.30 -5.96 19.74
C HIS A 16 -5.90 -6.97 18.75
N GLU A 17 -7.14 -7.34 19.00
CA GLU A 17 -7.94 -8.12 18.07
C GLU A 17 -8.25 -7.29 16.82
N VAL A 18 -8.30 -7.93 15.65
CA VAL A 18 -8.57 -7.25 14.38
C VAL A 18 -9.93 -6.55 14.41
N GLY A 19 -10.95 -7.15 15.02
CA GLY A 19 -12.26 -6.53 15.18
C GLY A 19 -12.21 -5.21 15.93
N ALA A 20 -11.51 -5.16 17.07
CA ALA A 20 -11.33 -3.94 17.86
C ALA A 20 -10.57 -2.86 17.08
N LEU A 21 -9.55 -3.24 16.31
CA LEU A 21 -8.80 -2.30 15.46
C LEU A 21 -9.69 -1.70 14.36
N VAL A 22 -10.49 -2.52 13.69
CA VAL A 22 -11.42 -2.04 12.66
C VAL A 22 -12.44 -1.07 13.25
N GLN A 23 -12.98 -1.34 14.43
CA GLN A 23 -13.89 -0.42 15.11
C GLN A 23 -13.21 0.89 15.50
N ALA A 24 -11.98 0.82 16.02
CA ALA A 24 -11.21 2.01 16.34
C ALA A 24 -10.91 2.85 15.08
N CYS A 25 -10.49 2.22 13.98
CA CYS A 25 -10.28 2.90 12.70
C CYS A 25 -11.55 3.59 12.19
N ARG A 26 -12.70 2.92 12.28
CA ARG A 26 -14.00 3.51 11.91
C ARG A 26 -14.39 4.69 12.80
N ALA A 27 -14.14 4.60 14.10
CA ALA A 27 -14.42 5.68 15.05
C ALA A 27 -13.50 6.90 14.88
N ASN A 28 -12.36 6.75 14.19
CA ASN A 28 -11.40 7.81 13.90
C ASN A 28 -11.42 8.23 12.42
N ASP A 29 -12.48 7.90 11.68
CA ASP A 29 -12.66 8.24 10.27
C ASP A 29 -11.47 7.85 9.36
N VAL A 30 -10.82 6.72 9.68
CA VAL A 30 -9.74 6.17 8.85
C VAL A 30 -10.34 5.54 7.60
N THR A 31 -9.80 5.91 6.44
CA THR A 31 -10.26 5.42 5.14
C THR A 31 -9.78 4.00 4.84
N ASP A 32 -8.55 3.67 5.24
CA ASP A 32 -7.88 2.45 4.83
C ASP A 32 -7.09 1.81 5.97
N LEU A 33 -7.24 0.50 6.14
CA LEU A 33 -6.46 -0.31 7.06
C LEU A 33 -5.49 -1.19 6.26
N LEU A 34 -4.19 -0.97 6.48
CA LEU A 34 -3.11 -1.75 5.89
C LEU A 34 -2.50 -2.67 6.95
N ILE A 35 -2.55 -3.98 6.73
CA ILE A 35 -1.94 -4.99 7.63
C ILE A 35 -0.81 -5.67 6.87
N VAL A 36 0.38 -5.64 7.45
CA VAL A 36 1.57 -6.32 6.90
C VAL A 36 1.82 -7.58 7.72
N HIS A 37 1.94 -8.70 7.01
CA HIS A 37 2.41 -9.97 7.57
C HIS A 37 3.89 -10.15 7.27
N GLU A 38 4.58 -10.83 8.19
CA GLU A 38 5.98 -11.19 8.02
C GLU A 38 6.22 -12.63 8.45
N HIS A 39 7.24 -13.22 7.84
CA HIS A 39 7.83 -14.48 8.26
C HIS A 39 9.33 -14.28 8.49
N ARG A 40 9.79 -14.50 9.73
CA ARG A 40 11.23 -14.40 10.12
C ARG A 40 11.88 -13.05 9.74
N GLY A 41 11.15 -11.94 9.92
CA GLY A 41 11.62 -10.59 9.61
C GLY A 41 11.50 -10.18 8.14
N MET A 42 11.03 -11.07 7.26
CA MET A 42 10.75 -10.77 5.85
C MET A 42 9.24 -10.59 5.63
N PRO A 43 8.78 -9.46 5.08
CA PRO A 43 7.36 -9.27 4.74
C PRO A 43 6.91 -10.24 3.65
N ASP A 44 5.82 -10.96 3.88
CA ASP A 44 5.28 -11.98 2.97
C ASP A 44 3.82 -11.76 2.56
N GLY A 45 3.11 -10.89 3.27
CA GLY A 45 1.71 -10.59 2.99
C GLY A 45 1.34 -9.14 3.25
N LEU A 46 0.45 -8.61 2.43
CA LEU A 46 -0.15 -7.28 2.59
C LEU A 46 -1.67 -7.40 2.45
N ILE A 47 -2.39 -6.93 3.46
CA ILE A 47 -3.84 -6.80 3.42
C ILE A 47 -4.19 -5.33 3.30
N VAL A 48 -4.99 -5.00 2.31
CA VAL A 48 -5.56 -3.67 2.10
C VAL A 48 -7.06 -3.75 2.32
N CYS A 49 -7.58 -3.00 3.30
CA CYS A 49 -9.00 -2.96 3.60
C CYS A 49 -9.51 -1.52 3.56
N HIS A 50 -10.41 -1.25 2.62
CA HIS A 50 -11.08 0.05 2.52
C HIS A 50 -12.27 0.10 3.49
N LEU A 51 -12.33 1.11 4.34
CA LEU A 51 -13.38 1.34 5.32
C LEU A 51 -14.33 2.46 4.83
N PRO A 52 -15.57 2.54 5.36
CA PRO A 52 -16.19 1.61 6.30
C PRO A 52 -16.73 0.32 5.66
N PHE A 53 -17.10 0.34 4.38
CA PHE A 53 -17.75 -0.77 3.65
C PHE A 53 -17.07 -1.09 2.32
N GLY A 54 -15.77 -0.82 2.20
CA GLY A 54 -15.02 -1.06 0.98
C GLY A 54 -14.49 -2.51 0.87
N PRO A 55 -13.86 -2.85 -0.25
CA PRO A 55 -13.30 -4.18 -0.46
C PRO A 55 -12.05 -4.42 0.40
N THR A 56 -11.77 -5.70 0.64
CA THR A 56 -10.51 -6.16 1.20
C THR A 56 -9.76 -6.97 0.14
N ALA A 57 -8.49 -6.64 -0.08
CA ALA A 57 -7.59 -7.37 -0.95
C ALA A 57 -6.40 -7.92 -0.14
N TYR A 58 -6.07 -9.18 -0.40
CA TYR A 58 -4.91 -9.85 0.15
C TYR A 58 -3.89 -10.05 -0.96
N PHE A 59 -2.67 -9.58 -0.73
CA PHE A 59 -1.54 -9.72 -1.65
C PHE A 59 -0.44 -10.52 -0.99
N THR A 60 0.09 -11.50 -1.70
CA THR A 60 1.35 -12.15 -1.31
C THR A 60 2.51 -11.30 -1.81
N LEU A 61 3.45 -11.00 -0.92
CA LEU A 61 4.65 -10.25 -1.23
C LEU A 61 5.78 -11.22 -1.56
N CYS A 62 6.38 -11.04 -2.74
CA CYS A 62 7.50 -11.85 -3.22
C CYS A 62 8.68 -10.93 -3.54
N ASN A 63 9.91 -11.42 -3.34
CA ASN A 63 11.15 -10.70 -3.69
C ASN A 63 11.24 -9.30 -3.07
N VAL A 64 10.84 -9.17 -1.81
CA VAL A 64 10.85 -7.90 -1.09
C VAL A 64 12.29 -7.50 -0.78
N VAL A 65 12.72 -6.35 -1.30
CA VAL A 65 13.96 -5.68 -0.91
C VAL A 65 13.60 -4.48 -0.04
N MET A 66 14.06 -4.48 1.21
CA MET A 66 13.74 -3.39 2.12
C MET A 66 14.67 -2.23 1.90
N ARG A 67 14.15 -1.01 2.07
CA ARG A 67 14.94 0.21 1.87
C ARG A 67 16.22 0.23 2.73
N HIS A 68 16.16 -0.29 3.96
CA HIS A 68 17.30 -0.27 4.87
C HIS A 68 18.43 -1.23 4.48
N ASP A 69 18.17 -2.16 3.55
CA ASP A 69 19.17 -3.10 3.05
C ASP A 69 19.99 -2.53 1.88
N ILE A 70 19.54 -1.41 1.29
CA ILE A 70 20.20 -0.78 0.14
C ILE A 70 21.16 0.31 0.65
N PRO A 71 22.47 0.22 0.35
CA PRO A 71 23.44 1.23 0.77
C PRO A 71 23.25 2.57 0.02
N ASP A 72 23.78 3.65 0.59
CA ASP A 72 23.88 4.99 -0.03
C ASP A 72 22.56 5.64 -0.46
N LEU A 73 21.48 5.37 0.28
CA LEU A 73 20.19 6.00 0.04
C LEU A 73 20.06 7.39 0.69
N GLY A 74 19.77 8.40 -0.12
CA GLY A 74 19.37 9.73 0.35
C GLY A 74 17.99 9.75 1.03
N THR A 75 17.44 10.94 1.27
CA THR A 75 16.08 11.09 1.81
C THR A 75 15.02 10.78 0.74
N MET A 76 13.87 10.22 1.15
CA MET A 76 12.73 10.06 0.25
C MET A 76 11.91 11.35 0.21
N SER A 77 11.44 11.72 -0.97
CA SER A 77 10.42 12.76 -1.10
C SER A 77 9.08 12.26 -0.55
N GLU A 78 8.47 13.04 0.34
CA GLU A 78 7.11 12.81 0.84
C GLU A 78 6.04 13.48 -0.04
N ALA A 79 6.42 14.04 -1.19
CA ALA A 79 5.48 14.60 -2.15
C ALA A 79 4.48 13.53 -2.64
N HIS A 80 3.29 13.98 -3.02
CA HIS A 80 2.25 13.12 -3.59
C HIS A 80 2.72 12.56 -4.93
N PRO A 81 2.78 11.22 -5.10
CA PRO A 81 3.32 10.61 -6.31
C PRO A 81 2.31 10.58 -7.46
N HIS A 82 2.79 10.71 -8.69
CA HIS A 82 2.05 10.21 -9.85
C HIS A 82 2.07 8.68 -9.86
N LEU A 83 0.95 8.08 -10.24
CA LEU A 83 0.79 6.63 -10.28
C LEU A 83 0.77 6.14 -11.72
N ILE A 84 1.55 5.10 -12.02
CA ILE A 84 1.53 4.39 -13.29
C ILE A 84 0.98 2.99 -13.06
N PHE A 85 -0.10 2.64 -13.75
CA PHE A 85 -0.66 1.29 -13.77
C PHE A 85 -0.46 0.69 -15.16
N HIS A 86 0.42 -0.30 -15.27
CA HIS A 86 0.73 -0.97 -16.53
C HIS A 86 0.10 -2.37 -16.56
N ASN A 87 -0.54 -2.74 -17.68
CA ASN A 87 -1.16 -4.06 -17.92
C ASN A 87 -2.28 -4.49 -16.95
N PHE A 88 -3.08 -3.54 -16.46
CA PHE A 88 -4.32 -3.81 -15.69
C PHE A 88 -5.56 -3.77 -16.61
N SER A 89 -5.53 -4.49 -17.73
CA SER A 89 -6.57 -4.42 -18.77
C SER A 89 -7.85 -5.21 -18.44
N SER A 90 -7.74 -6.30 -17.68
CA SER A 90 -8.89 -7.14 -17.32
C SER A 90 -9.81 -6.43 -16.33
N ARG A 91 -11.09 -6.84 -16.24
CA ARG A 91 -12.05 -6.29 -15.27
C ARG A 91 -11.57 -6.45 -13.82
N LEU A 92 -10.93 -7.58 -13.51
CA LEU A 92 -10.32 -7.79 -12.20
C LEU A 92 -9.10 -6.88 -12.01
N GLY A 93 -8.26 -6.75 -13.04
CA GLY A 93 -7.11 -5.85 -13.04
C GLY A 93 -7.51 -4.41 -12.76
N GLN A 94 -8.53 -3.89 -13.43
CA GLN A 94 -9.06 -2.55 -13.16
C GLN A 94 -9.51 -2.39 -11.70
N ARG A 95 -10.19 -3.40 -11.14
CA ARG A 95 -10.59 -3.38 -9.72
C ARG A 95 -9.39 -3.37 -8.76
N VAL A 96 -8.35 -4.15 -9.06
CA VAL A 96 -7.12 -4.16 -8.26
C VAL A 96 -6.37 -2.83 -8.38
N ALA A 97 -6.32 -2.26 -9.58
CA ALA A 97 -5.74 -0.95 -9.83
C ALA A 97 -6.48 0.13 -9.04
N ASP A 98 -7.82 0.12 -9.01
CA ASP A 98 -8.62 1.05 -8.21
C ASP A 98 -8.34 0.91 -6.72
N ILE A 99 -8.32 -0.32 -6.18
CA ILE A 99 -7.97 -0.60 -4.77
C ILE A 99 -6.62 0.04 -4.41
N MET A 100 -5.59 -0.15 -5.24
CA MET A 100 -4.27 0.43 -5.00
C MET A 100 -4.23 1.94 -5.23
N LYS A 101 -4.94 2.45 -6.23
CA LYS A 101 -4.98 3.87 -6.61
C LYS A 101 -5.55 4.73 -5.50
N TYR A 102 -6.64 4.28 -4.87
CA TYR A 102 -7.34 5.05 -3.83
C TYR A 102 -6.58 5.12 -2.50
N LEU A 103 -5.45 4.42 -2.36
CA LEU A 103 -4.52 4.60 -1.22
C LEU A 103 -3.66 5.87 -1.34
N PHE A 104 -3.68 6.55 -2.48
CA PHE A 104 -2.86 7.72 -2.74
C PHE A 104 -3.70 8.96 -3.00
N PRO A 105 -3.26 10.13 -2.51
CA PRO A 105 -3.88 11.41 -2.84
C PRO A 105 -3.59 11.81 -4.29
N VAL A 106 -4.37 12.76 -4.79
CA VAL A 106 -4.12 13.36 -6.11
C VAL A 106 -2.78 14.11 -6.07
N PRO A 107 -1.85 13.82 -7.01
CA PRO A 107 -0.59 14.54 -7.12
C PRO A 107 -0.80 15.93 -7.71
N LYS A 108 0.11 16.85 -7.37
CA LYS A 108 0.21 18.14 -8.07
C LYS A 108 0.90 17.93 -9.41
N GLU A 109 0.60 18.77 -10.40
CA GLU A 109 1.16 18.65 -11.76
C GLU A 109 2.69 18.75 -11.79
N GLU A 110 3.28 19.53 -10.88
CA GLU A 110 4.73 19.69 -10.75
C GLU A 110 5.42 18.57 -9.95
N SER A 111 4.68 17.58 -9.46
CA SER A 111 5.25 16.51 -8.65
C SER A 111 6.19 15.63 -9.48
N LYS A 112 7.43 15.48 -8.99
CA LYS A 112 8.44 14.65 -9.66
C LYS A 112 8.46 13.20 -9.17
N ARG A 113 7.70 12.90 -8.12
CA ARG A 113 7.66 11.56 -7.54
C ARG A 113 6.71 10.70 -8.36
N VAL A 114 7.15 9.51 -8.74
CA VAL A 114 6.36 8.54 -9.49
C VAL A 114 6.43 7.19 -8.78
N ILE A 115 5.30 6.48 -8.73
CA ILE A 115 5.20 5.10 -8.25
C ILE A 115 4.56 4.27 -9.35
N THR A 116 5.15 3.12 -9.65
CA THR A 116 4.69 2.24 -10.72
C THR A 116 4.19 0.92 -10.16
N PHE A 117 3.00 0.53 -10.61
CA PHE A 117 2.43 -0.80 -10.50
C PHE A 117 2.42 -1.41 -11.90
N ALA A 118 3.30 -2.38 -12.15
CA ALA A 118 3.40 -3.03 -13.45
C ALA A 118 2.99 -4.50 -13.33
N ASN A 119 1.87 -4.86 -13.97
CA ASN A 119 1.38 -6.23 -13.99
C ASN A 119 2.05 -7.02 -15.13
N GLN A 120 2.57 -8.20 -14.81
CA GLN A 120 3.08 -9.17 -15.78
C GLN A 120 2.74 -10.58 -15.28
N ASP A 121 1.92 -11.31 -16.03
CA ASP A 121 1.50 -12.68 -15.68
C ASP A 121 0.96 -12.81 -14.25
N ASP A 122 0.11 -11.86 -13.84
CA ASP A 122 -0.47 -11.71 -12.49
C ASP A 122 0.53 -11.38 -11.37
N TYR A 123 1.79 -11.09 -11.71
CA TYR A 123 2.77 -10.50 -10.80
C TYR A 123 2.78 -8.97 -10.94
N ILE A 124 2.42 -8.28 -9.87
CA ILE A 124 2.46 -6.82 -9.80
C ILE A 124 3.82 -6.40 -9.25
N SER A 125 4.68 -5.91 -10.15
CA SER A 125 5.94 -5.26 -9.77
C SER A 125 5.68 -3.86 -9.26
N PHE A 126 6.17 -3.56 -8.06
CA PHE A 126 6.06 -2.26 -7.40
C PHE A 126 7.43 -1.57 -7.36
N ARG A 127 7.52 -0.33 -7.86
CA ARG A 127 8.75 0.48 -7.85
C ARG A 127 8.47 1.95 -7.59
#